data_AF-A0A9J6GWU2-F1
#
_entry.id   AF-A0A9J6GWU2-F1
#
_cell.length_a   1.000
_cell.length_b   1.000
_cell.length_c   1.000
_cell.angle_alpha   90.00
_cell.angle_beta   90.00
_cell.angle_gamma   90.00
#
_symmetry.space_group_name_H-M   'P 1'
#
loop_
_entity.id
_entity.type
_entity.pdbx_description
1 polymer ?
#
loop_
_entity_poly.entity_id
_entity_poly.type
_entity_poly.pdbx_seq_one_letter_code
_entity_poly.pdbx_strand_id
1 'polypeptide(L)'
;MLERQLREQQRIVQELHQQIQSLTETLQATTTCLTSKLVQLNQHLARFATTPSTTQLMPLADFVESTSAAQHTRLVQLETSILKVLTTLNAQSEQLKSFGSIAISLQESLPPAKKKDRPSVQWNCRNLCNNKTPLHQYLFTHHFLPHFLLIQEARATSAIPGYRAYHATTSTPLASIYVRGDMLVEPLDIPCTLLKYLVGVVYYDPCSQISLALPSFYTLPVTSSLFRALVKFLHSLPSTTYLIIGGDFNAPHTLSGYPQTPKPGRLLHCLVQ
;
A
#
# COMPACT_ATOMS: atom_id res chain seq x y z
N MET A 1 -12.22 7.57 22.91
CA MET A 1 -12.70 6.56 21.94
C MET A 1 -11.57 6.13 20.99
N LEU A 2 -10.91 7.07 20.30
CA LEU A 2 -9.76 6.81 19.42
C LEU A 2 -8.60 6.05 20.06
N GLU A 3 -8.16 6.41 21.28
CA GLU A 3 -7.08 5.70 21.96
C GLU A 3 -7.40 4.22 22.26
N ARG A 4 -8.68 3.91 22.51
CA ARG A 4 -9.13 2.53 22.74
C ARG A 4 -9.08 1.72 21.45
N GLN A 5 -9.44 2.34 20.31
CA GLN A 5 -9.33 1.71 18.99
C GLN A 5 -7.88 1.48 18.58
N LEU A 6 -6.99 2.45 18.83
CA LEU A 6 -5.57 2.31 18.53
C LEU A 6 -4.92 1.19 19.35
N ARG A 7 -5.22 1.10 20.65
CA ARG A 7 -4.72 0.01 21.51
C ARG A 7 -5.22 -1.35 21.05
N GLU A 8 -6.47 -1.44 20.60
CA GLU A 8 -7.03 -2.68 20.06
C GLU A 8 -6.37 -3.09 18.75
N GLN A 9 -6.09 -2.15 17.84
CA GLN A 9 -5.33 -2.42 16.62
C GLN A 9 -3.90 -2.89 16.92
N GLN A 10 -3.22 -2.24 17.88
CA GLN A 10 -1.89 -2.65 18.31
C GLN A 10 -1.88 -4.07 18.89
N ARG A 11 -2.91 -4.42 19.69
CA ARG A 11 -3.10 -5.78 20.21
C ARG A 11 -3.26 -6.81 19.09
N ILE A 12 -4.12 -6.53 18.10
CA ILE A 12 -4.35 -7.43 16.96
C ILE A 12 -3.05 -7.65 16.15
N VAL A 13 -2.28 -6.58 15.90
CA VAL A 13 -1.00 -6.68 15.19
C VAL A 13 0.02 -7.51 15.97
N GLN A 14 0.08 -7.35 17.29
CA GLN A 14 0.96 -8.16 18.14
C GLN A 14 0.57 -9.64 18.15
N GLU A 15 -0.73 -9.95 18.27
CA GLU A 15 -1.24 -11.33 18.20
C GLU A 15 -0.92 -11.98 16.85
N LEU A 16 -1.08 -11.24 15.74
CA LEU A 16 -0.70 -11.70 14.41
C LEU A 16 0.79 -11.99 14.29
N HIS A 17 1.63 -11.11 14.81
CA HIS A 17 3.08 -11.29 14.78
C HIS A 17 3.50 -12.56 15.53
N GLN A 18 2.92 -12.81 16.70
CA GLN A 18 3.16 -14.03 17.49
C GLN A 18 2.72 -15.29 16.74
N GLN A 19 1.55 -15.26 16.07
CA GLN A 19 1.07 -16.39 15.28
C GLN A 19 2.00 -16.71 14.09
N ILE A 20 2.46 -15.67 13.37
CA ILE A 20 3.41 -15.82 12.26
C ILE A 20 4.73 -16.42 12.75
N GLN A 21 5.23 -15.94 13.89
CA GLN A 21 6.47 -16.45 14.48
C GLN A 21 6.35 -17.94 14.84
N SER A 22 5.26 -18.34 15.52
CA SER A 22 5.01 -19.74 15.90
C SER A 22 4.92 -20.68 14.68
N LEU A 23 4.30 -20.22 13.59
CA LEU A 23 4.24 -20.98 12.34
C LEU A 23 5.60 -21.11 11.68
N THR A 24 6.38 -20.03 11.69
CA THR A 24 7.75 -20.02 11.14
C THR A 24 8.62 -21.04 11.86
N GLU A 25 8.54 -21.09 13.19
CA GLU A 25 9.25 -22.07 14.02
C GLU A 25 8.79 -23.51 13.73
N THR A 26 7.47 -23.73 13.59
CA THR A 26 6.90 -25.04 13.26
C THR A 26 7.35 -25.53 11.88
N LEU A 27 7.36 -24.64 10.89
CA LEU A 27 7.83 -24.94 9.54
C LEU A 27 9.31 -25.28 9.54
N GLN A 28 10.14 -24.48 10.22
CA GLN A 28 11.58 -24.70 10.33
C GLN A 28 11.90 -26.04 11.01
N ALA A 29 11.19 -26.39 12.09
CA ALA A 29 11.33 -27.69 12.76
C ALA A 29 10.95 -28.85 11.83
N THR A 30 9.87 -28.70 11.05
CA THR A 30 9.41 -29.71 10.08
C THR A 30 10.42 -29.90 8.96
N THR A 31 10.93 -28.81 8.37
CA THR A 31 11.96 -28.85 7.33
C THR A 31 13.22 -29.54 7.84
N THR A 32 13.68 -29.18 9.05
CA THR A 32 14.86 -29.80 9.67
C THR A 32 14.67 -31.31 9.86
N CYS A 33 13.49 -31.74 10.33
CA CYS A 33 13.16 -33.16 10.49
C CYS A 33 13.16 -33.92 9.15
N LEU A 34 12.57 -33.34 8.11
CA LEU A 34 12.52 -33.94 6.77
C LEU A 34 13.92 -34.05 6.16
N THR A 35 14.73 -32.99 6.25
CA THR A 35 16.12 -33.01 5.78
C THR A 35 16.93 -34.10 6.49
N SER A 36 16.79 -34.24 7.81
CA SER A 36 17.47 -35.29 8.57
C SER A 36 17.07 -36.69 8.11
N LYS A 37 15.77 -36.94 7.86
CA LYS A 37 15.29 -38.24 7.35
C LYS A 37 15.81 -38.54 5.94
N LEU A 38 15.88 -37.51 5.08
CA LEU A 38 16.37 -37.65 3.71
C LEU A 38 17.88 -37.98 3.68
N VAL A 39 18.66 -37.37 4.58
CA VAL A 39 20.08 -37.72 4.78
C VAL A 39 20.23 -39.17 5.25
N GLN A 40 19.42 -39.62 6.23
CA GLN A 40 19.45 -41.01 6.70
C GLN A 40 19.11 -42.00 5.59
N LEU A 41 18.09 -41.70 4.77
CA LEU A 41 17.71 -42.52 3.63
C LEU A 41 18.85 -42.63 2.61
N ASN A 42 19.49 -41.51 2.26
CA ASN A 42 20.63 -41.52 1.35
C ASN A 42 21.81 -42.33 1.90
N GLN A 43 22.08 -42.26 3.21
CA GLN A 43 23.11 -43.08 3.85
C GLN A 43 22.77 -44.58 3.78
N HIS A 44 21.50 -44.95 3.99
CA HIS A 44 21.04 -46.34 3.84
C HIS A 44 21.18 -46.84 2.40
N LEU A 45 20.76 -46.05 1.41
CA LEU A 45 20.90 -46.39 -0.01
C LEU A 45 22.37 -46.56 -0.41
N ALA A 46 23.26 -45.69 0.09
CA ALA A 46 24.69 -45.80 -0.16
C ALA A 46 25.30 -47.10 0.40
N ARG A 47 24.89 -47.54 1.61
CA ARG A 47 25.32 -48.83 2.19
C ARG A 47 24.80 -50.03 1.39
N PHE A 48 23.59 -49.92 0.84
CA PHE A 48 23.00 -50.97 0.01
C PHE A 48 23.79 -51.15 -1.30
N ALA A 49 24.25 -50.05 -1.90
CA ALA A 49 25.05 -50.08 -3.13
C ALA A 49 26.42 -50.77 -2.96
N THR A 50 26.99 -50.77 -1.76
CA THR A 50 28.34 -51.32 -1.50
C THR A 50 28.36 -52.81 -1.13
N THR A 51 27.23 -53.40 -0.75
CA THR A 51 27.17 -54.81 -0.28
C THR A 51 25.84 -55.46 -0.67
N PRO A 52 25.72 -56.01 -1.89
CA PRO A 52 24.50 -56.65 -2.34
C PRO A 52 24.40 -58.06 -1.72
N SER A 53 23.78 -58.18 -0.54
CA SER A 53 23.32 -59.48 -0.04
C SER A 53 21.79 -59.55 -0.13
N THR A 54 21.30 -60.57 -0.83
CA THR A 54 19.89 -60.76 -1.21
C THR A 54 18.95 -60.94 0.00
N THR A 55 19.51 -61.20 1.18
CA THR A 55 18.79 -61.45 2.44
C THR A 55 18.35 -60.18 3.19
N GLN A 56 18.75 -58.98 2.74
CA GLN A 56 18.44 -57.70 3.42
C GLN A 56 17.30 -56.88 2.78
N LEU A 57 16.54 -57.43 1.83
CA LEU A 57 15.50 -56.69 1.10
C LEU A 57 14.17 -56.49 1.88
N MET A 58 13.80 -57.40 2.80
CA MET A 58 12.55 -57.25 3.57
C MET A 58 12.52 -56.04 4.53
N PRO A 59 13.57 -55.74 5.32
CA PRO A 59 13.54 -54.63 6.27
C PRO A 59 13.42 -53.24 5.62
N LEU A 60 13.81 -53.10 4.34
CA LEU A 60 13.79 -51.82 3.65
C LEU A 60 12.36 -51.45 3.19
N ALA A 61 11.55 -52.45 2.80
CA ALA A 61 10.16 -52.24 2.41
C ALA A 61 9.31 -51.78 3.62
N ASP A 62 9.44 -52.46 4.75
CA ASP A 62 8.74 -52.12 6.01
C ASP A 62 9.19 -50.73 6.53
N PHE A 63 10.46 -50.37 6.35
CA PHE A 63 10.96 -49.04 6.69
C PHE A 63 10.37 -47.96 5.77
N VAL A 64 10.31 -48.20 4.45
CA VAL A 64 9.73 -47.25 3.49
C VAL A 64 8.23 -47.06 3.73
N GLU A 65 7.46 -48.12 4.00
CA GLU A 65 6.03 -48.03 4.28
C GLU A 65 5.73 -47.31 5.59
N SER A 66 6.43 -47.66 6.67
CA SER A 66 6.23 -46.99 7.98
C SER A 66 6.65 -45.52 7.95
N THR A 67 7.68 -45.16 7.18
CA THR A 67 8.12 -43.77 7.02
C THR A 67 7.16 -42.98 6.15
N SER A 68 6.61 -43.60 5.10
CA SER A 68 5.61 -43.03 4.19
C SER A 68 4.32 -42.65 4.91
N ALA A 69 3.74 -43.57 5.69
CA ALA A 69 2.49 -43.32 6.41
C ALA A 69 2.64 -42.19 7.45
N ALA A 70 3.70 -42.23 8.25
CA ALA A 70 3.96 -41.20 9.25
C ALA A 70 4.30 -39.83 8.64
N GLN A 71 4.96 -39.79 7.47
CA GLN A 71 5.21 -38.55 6.74
C GLN A 71 3.93 -37.99 6.11
N HIS A 72 3.08 -38.85 5.56
CA HIS A 72 1.79 -38.43 5.01
C HIS A 72 0.89 -37.81 6.08
N THR A 73 0.76 -38.44 7.26
CA THR A 73 -0.01 -37.86 8.37
C THR A 73 0.53 -36.49 8.81
N ARG A 74 1.86 -36.31 8.87
CA ARG A 74 2.47 -35.02 9.23
C ARG A 74 2.26 -33.94 8.16
N LEU A 75 2.32 -34.30 6.88
CA LEU A 75 2.03 -33.38 5.78
C LEU A 75 0.56 -32.93 5.81
N VAL A 76 -0.37 -33.85 6.03
CA VAL A 76 -1.81 -33.53 6.16
C VAL A 76 -2.06 -32.61 7.37
N GLN A 77 -1.39 -32.84 8.50
CA GLN A 77 -1.47 -31.95 9.68
C GLN A 77 -0.91 -30.55 9.39
N LEU A 78 0.19 -30.46 8.65
CA LEU A 78 0.78 -29.18 8.25
C LEU A 78 -0.14 -28.43 7.29
N GLU A 79 -0.67 -29.10 6.27
CA GLU A 79 -1.61 -28.53 5.31
C GLU A 79 -2.86 -28.00 6.02
N THR A 80 -3.42 -28.78 6.95
CA THR A 80 -4.57 -28.36 7.76
C THR A 80 -4.25 -27.13 8.62
N SER A 81 -3.05 -27.09 9.21
CA SER A 81 -2.59 -25.95 10.03
C SER A 81 -2.42 -24.68 9.18
N ILE A 82 -1.83 -24.81 7.99
CA ILE A 82 -1.69 -23.71 7.03
C ILE A 82 -3.07 -23.19 6.59
N LEU A 83 -3.99 -24.09 6.24
CA LEU A 83 -5.35 -23.69 5.84
C LEU A 83 -6.07 -22.92 6.94
N LYS A 84 -5.95 -23.36 8.20
CA LYS A 84 -6.56 -22.70 9.34
C LYS A 84 -6.04 -21.26 9.49
N VAL A 85 -4.73 -21.08 9.37
CA VAL A 85 -4.08 -19.75 9.44
C VAL A 85 -4.53 -18.86 8.29
N LEU A 86 -4.51 -19.36 7.05
CA LEU A 86 -4.96 -18.60 5.89
C LEU A 86 -6.42 -18.15 6.05
N THR A 87 -7.27 -19.01 6.62
CA THR A 87 -8.67 -18.69 6.89
C THR A 87 -8.79 -17.59 7.96
N THR A 88 -8.00 -17.66 9.04
CA THR A 88 -7.95 -16.62 10.08
C THR A 88 -7.43 -15.29 9.55
N LEU A 89 -6.34 -15.30 8.77
CA LEU A 89 -5.78 -14.12 8.13
C LEU A 89 -6.78 -13.47 7.17
N ASN A 90 -7.51 -14.27 6.39
CA ASN A 90 -8.52 -13.76 5.47
C ASN A 90 -9.70 -13.13 6.23
N ALA A 91 -10.20 -13.77 7.29
CA ALA A 91 -11.27 -13.21 8.12
C ALA A 91 -10.85 -11.89 8.81
N GLN A 92 -9.61 -11.82 9.30
CA GLN A 92 -9.07 -10.61 9.92
C GLN A 92 -8.75 -9.52 8.89
N SER A 93 -8.33 -9.88 7.68
CA SER A 93 -8.17 -8.94 6.56
C SER A 93 -9.51 -8.31 6.18
N GLU A 94 -10.59 -9.08 6.09
CA GLU A 94 -11.94 -8.55 5.87
C GLU A 94 -12.41 -7.66 7.04
N GLN A 95 -12.07 -8.02 8.27
CA GLN A 95 -12.33 -7.17 9.43
C GLN A 95 -11.53 -5.86 9.37
N LEU A 96 -10.26 -5.90 8.95
CA LEU A 96 -9.41 -4.72 8.75
C LEU A 96 -9.89 -3.85 7.58
N LYS A 97 -10.41 -4.42 6.49
CA LYS A 97 -11.06 -3.68 5.40
C LYS A 97 -12.32 -2.95 5.87
N SER A 98 -13.08 -3.57 6.79
CA SER A 98 -14.23 -2.91 7.42
C SER A 98 -13.82 -1.72 8.29
N PHE A 99 -12.58 -1.70 8.82
CA PHE A 99 -11.99 -0.56 9.53
C PHE A 99 -11.27 0.44 8.60
N GLY A 100 -10.70 -0.02 7.49
CA GLY A 100 -9.98 0.77 6.47
C GLY A 100 -10.89 1.57 5.54
N SER A 101 -12.20 1.33 5.58
CA SER A 101 -13.20 2.13 4.84
C SER A 101 -13.40 3.55 5.40
N ILE A 102 -12.65 3.97 6.43
CA ILE A 102 -12.56 5.37 6.87
C ILE A 102 -11.42 6.06 6.09
N ALA A 103 -11.55 6.14 4.77
CA ALA A 103 -10.67 6.94 3.93
C ALA A 103 -11.35 7.35 2.61
N ILE A 104 -12.62 7.76 2.66
CA ILE A 104 -13.24 8.53 1.57
C ILE A 104 -14.07 9.66 2.19
N SER A 105 -13.70 10.90 1.83
CA SER A 105 -14.28 12.19 2.22
C SER A 105 -13.91 12.74 3.62
N LEU A 106 -12.71 13.30 3.74
CA LEU A 106 -12.40 14.30 4.77
C LEU A 106 -12.78 15.69 4.28
N GLN A 107 -14.06 16.03 4.38
CA GLN A 107 -14.47 17.43 4.42
C GLN A 107 -15.58 17.75 5.44
N GLU A 108 -16.27 16.75 6.03
CA GLU A 108 -17.46 17.04 6.86
C GLU A 108 -17.47 16.46 8.29
N SER A 109 -16.43 15.76 8.75
CA SER A 109 -16.48 15.13 10.09
C SER A 109 -15.21 15.26 10.93
N LEU A 110 -14.45 16.34 10.75
CA LEU A 110 -13.43 16.73 11.72
C LEU A 110 -14.09 17.55 12.85
N PRO A 111 -13.82 17.24 14.15
CA PRO A 111 -14.21 18.11 15.25
C PRO A 111 -13.65 19.52 14.99
N PRO A 112 -14.25 20.59 15.56
CA PRO A 112 -13.79 21.96 15.30
C PRO A 112 -12.30 22.08 15.61
N ALA A 113 -11.51 22.06 14.55
CA ALA A 113 -10.07 22.12 14.60
C ALA A 113 -9.66 23.42 15.29
N LYS A 114 -8.78 23.32 16.27
CA LYS A 114 -8.22 24.47 16.98
C LYS A 114 -7.41 25.35 16.01
N LYS A 115 -8.03 26.24 15.23
CA LYS A 115 -7.48 27.44 14.55
C LYS A 115 -6.11 27.33 13.80
N LYS A 116 -5.48 26.16 13.68
CA LYS A 116 -4.12 25.95 13.16
C LYS A 116 -4.05 24.91 12.03
N ASP A 117 -5.17 24.28 11.68
CA ASP A 117 -5.20 23.33 10.58
C ASP A 117 -5.29 24.13 9.28
N ARG A 118 -4.14 24.34 8.64
CA ARG A 118 -4.10 25.01 7.33
C ARG A 118 -4.34 23.93 6.27
N PRO A 119 -5.47 23.97 5.56
CA PRO A 119 -5.91 22.91 4.66
C PRO A 119 -5.01 22.83 3.42
N SER A 120 -5.07 21.68 2.75
CA SER A 120 -4.68 21.53 1.35
C SER A 120 -5.84 21.97 0.45
N VAL A 121 -5.53 22.55 -0.71
CA VAL A 121 -6.51 22.90 -1.74
C VAL A 121 -6.23 22.08 -2.98
N GLN A 122 -7.27 21.51 -3.58
CA GLN A 122 -7.19 20.81 -4.86
C GLN A 122 -8.00 21.56 -5.91
N TRP A 123 -7.44 21.71 -7.11
CA TRP A 123 -8.12 22.39 -8.20
C TRP A 123 -7.65 21.95 -9.59
N ASN A 124 -8.59 21.50 -10.44
CA ASN A 124 -8.37 21.43 -11.88
C ASN A 124 -8.60 22.81 -12.49
N CYS A 125 -7.51 23.47 -12.88
CA CYS A 125 -7.51 24.85 -13.33
C CYS A 125 -7.69 25.01 -14.85
N ARG A 126 -7.72 23.92 -15.63
CA ARG A 126 -7.89 23.93 -17.10
C ARG A 126 -7.06 25.02 -17.81
N ASN A 127 -5.77 25.08 -17.52
CA ASN A 127 -4.80 26.16 -17.82
C ASN A 127 -4.64 27.18 -16.68
N LEU A 128 -3.56 27.03 -15.91
CA LEU A 128 -3.26 27.89 -14.77
C LEU A 128 -2.97 29.34 -15.19
N CYS A 129 -2.33 29.56 -16.34
CA CYS A 129 -2.01 30.93 -16.79
C CYS A 129 -3.28 31.74 -17.03
N ASN A 130 -4.31 31.13 -17.62
CA ASN A 130 -5.57 31.79 -17.91
C ASN A 130 -6.44 31.96 -16.66
N ASN A 131 -6.29 31.08 -15.67
CA ASN A 131 -7.11 31.04 -14.47
C ASN A 131 -6.36 31.48 -13.20
N LYS A 132 -5.24 32.18 -13.34
CA LYS A 132 -4.43 32.62 -12.19
C LYS A 132 -5.17 33.61 -11.29
N THR A 133 -5.95 34.53 -11.88
CA THR A 133 -6.65 35.58 -11.14
C THR A 133 -7.68 35.02 -10.14
N PRO A 134 -8.59 34.10 -10.51
CA PRO A 134 -9.46 33.43 -9.54
C PRO A 134 -8.73 32.75 -8.39
N LEU A 135 -7.61 32.07 -8.67
CA LEU A 135 -6.81 31.42 -7.62
C LEU A 135 -6.19 32.43 -6.68
N HIS A 136 -5.64 33.53 -7.20
CA HIS A 136 -5.10 34.59 -6.38
C HIS A 136 -6.20 35.21 -5.50
N GLN A 137 -7.36 35.53 -6.06
CA GLN A 137 -8.50 36.05 -5.29
C GLN A 137 -8.93 35.08 -4.19
N TYR A 138 -8.99 33.78 -4.49
CA TYR A 138 -9.26 32.75 -3.50
C TYR A 138 -8.19 32.76 -2.38
N LEU A 139 -6.90 32.76 -2.73
CA LEU A 139 -5.81 32.78 -1.74
C LEU A 139 -5.79 34.05 -0.89
N PHE A 140 -6.16 35.22 -1.44
CA PHE A 140 -6.21 36.49 -0.72
C PHE A 140 -7.42 36.65 0.19
N THR A 141 -8.55 36.03 -0.16
CA THR A 141 -9.80 36.10 0.63
C THR A 141 -9.76 35.19 1.85
N HIS A 142 -8.87 34.20 1.88
CA HIS A 142 -8.71 33.30 3.01
C HIS A 142 -7.67 33.87 4.00
N HIS A 143 -7.99 33.86 5.30
CA HIS A 143 -7.11 34.36 6.36
C HIS A 143 -5.79 33.59 6.50
N PHE A 144 -5.64 32.44 5.84
CA PHE A 144 -4.45 31.60 5.88
C PHE A 144 -4.12 31.08 4.49
N LEU A 145 -2.82 31.00 4.19
CA LEU A 145 -2.33 30.33 2.99
C LEU A 145 -2.32 28.81 3.19
N PRO A 146 -2.97 28.03 2.30
CA PRO A 146 -2.89 26.57 2.27
C PRO A 146 -1.45 26.07 2.31
N HIS A 147 -1.22 24.92 2.95
CA HIS A 147 0.10 24.27 2.95
C HIS A 147 0.47 23.76 1.56
N PHE A 148 -0.49 23.14 0.89
CA PHE A 148 -0.32 22.49 -0.40
C PHE A 148 -1.45 22.92 -1.34
N LEU A 149 -1.10 23.23 -2.59
CA LEU A 149 -2.06 23.36 -3.69
C LEU A 149 -1.79 22.23 -4.68
N LEU A 150 -2.77 21.36 -4.86
CA LEU A 150 -2.74 20.27 -5.84
C LEU A 150 -3.45 20.78 -7.10
N ILE A 151 -2.66 21.18 -8.10
CA ILE A 151 -3.15 21.80 -9.32
C ILE A 151 -3.14 20.81 -10.47
N GLN A 152 -4.29 20.59 -11.08
CA GLN A 152 -4.42 19.77 -12.30
C GLN A 152 -4.65 20.65 -13.53
N GLU A 153 -4.22 20.15 -14.68
CA GLU A 153 -4.17 20.86 -15.96
C GLU A 153 -3.47 22.22 -15.86
N ALA A 154 -2.33 22.30 -15.19
CA ALA A 154 -1.57 23.54 -15.09
C ALA A 154 -1.20 24.10 -16.48
N ARG A 155 -0.85 23.22 -17.43
CA ARG A 155 -0.51 23.52 -18.85
C ARG A 155 0.66 24.49 -19.07
N ALA A 156 1.18 25.08 -18.00
CA ALA A 156 2.35 25.93 -17.98
C ALA A 156 2.97 25.94 -16.58
N THR A 157 4.27 26.22 -16.50
CA THR A 157 5.02 26.41 -15.25
C THR A 157 4.86 27.85 -14.77
N SER A 158 3.71 28.17 -14.17
CA SER A 158 3.45 29.51 -13.61
C SER A 158 3.80 29.55 -12.13
N ALA A 159 4.60 30.53 -11.71
CA ALA A 159 4.88 30.73 -10.29
C ALA A 159 3.65 31.27 -9.54
N ILE A 160 3.38 30.76 -8.35
CA ILE A 160 2.37 31.29 -7.42
C ILE A 160 3.12 31.95 -6.23
N PRO A 161 2.89 33.24 -5.94
CA PRO A 161 3.60 33.93 -4.85
C PRO A 161 3.44 33.21 -3.51
N GLY A 162 4.55 33.04 -2.78
CA GLY A 162 4.57 32.33 -1.50
C GLY A 162 4.64 30.80 -1.61
N TYR A 163 4.73 30.25 -2.82
CA TYR A 163 4.82 28.81 -3.05
C TYR A 163 6.04 28.42 -3.90
N ARG A 164 6.57 27.22 -3.63
CA ARG A 164 7.52 26.48 -4.46
C ARG A 164 6.76 25.45 -5.28
N ALA A 165 7.06 25.35 -6.57
CA ALA A 165 6.31 24.52 -7.50
C ALA A 165 7.07 23.23 -7.85
N TYR A 166 6.33 22.13 -7.92
CA TYR A 166 6.79 20.82 -8.36
C TYR A 166 5.88 20.37 -9.48
N HIS A 167 6.44 19.88 -10.59
CA HIS A 167 5.70 19.58 -11.81
C HIS A 167 5.98 18.15 -12.27
N ALA A 168 4.96 17.52 -12.85
CA ALA A 168 5.05 16.16 -13.41
C ALA A 168 5.98 16.13 -14.65
N THR A 169 5.93 17.17 -15.48
CA THR A 169 6.80 17.39 -16.66
C THR A 169 7.19 18.86 -16.79
N THR A 170 8.27 19.15 -17.53
CA THR A 170 8.87 20.50 -17.59
C THR A 170 8.19 21.46 -18.58
N SER A 171 7.59 20.97 -19.68
CA SER A 171 7.05 21.85 -20.74
C SER A 171 5.54 22.11 -20.65
N THR A 172 4.73 21.09 -20.35
CA THR A 172 3.26 21.20 -20.25
C THR A 172 2.72 20.30 -19.13
N PRO A 173 2.85 20.71 -17.86
CA PRO A 173 2.48 19.87 -16.74
C PRO A 173 0.97 19.66 -16.65
N LEU A 174 0.56 18.38 -16.56
CA LEU A 174 -0.83 18.00 -16.30
C LEU A 174 -1.16 17.95 -14.81
N ALA A 175 -0.16 17.71 -13.97
CA ALA A 175 -0.27 17.79 -12.53
C ALA A 175 0.88 18.64 -11.97
N SER A 176 0.59 19.41 -10.95
CA SER A 176 1.56 20.27 -10.25
C SER A 176 1.20 20.35 -8.77
N ILE A 177 2.22 20.40 -7.92
CA ILE A 177 2.06 20.67 -6.49
C ILE A 177 2.76 21.97 -6.18
N TYR A 178 2.04 22.88 -5.54
CA TYR A 178 2.62 24.10 -4.99
C TYR A 178 2.68 23.93 -3.48
N VAL A 179 3.88 24.04 -2.93
CA VAL A 179 4.17 23.87 -1.51
C VAL A 179 4.51 25.23 -0.93
N ARG A 180 3.91 25.60 0.20
CA ARG A 180 4.18 26.90 0.82
C ARG A 180 5.68 27.05 1.12
N GLY A 181 6.23 28.23 0.88
CA GLY A 181 7.68 28.45 0.85
C GLY A 181 8.43 28.18 2.16
N ASP A 182 7.73 28.20 3.29
CA ASP A 182 8.25 27.92 4.64
C ASP A 182 8.29 26.43 4.98
N MET A 183 7.63 25.56 4.19
CA MET A 183 7.61 24.12 4.43
C MET A 183 8.79 23.45 3.75
N LEU A 184 9.48 22.55 4.43
CA LEU A 184 10.51 21.70 3.84
C LEU A 184 9.88 20.40 3.32
N VAL A 185 10.14 20.07 2.05
CA VAL A 185 9.65 18.87 1.41
C VAL A 185 10.70 18.32 0.46
N GLU A 186 10.62 17.03 0.19
CA GLU A 186 11.44 16.33 -0.80
C GLU A 186 10.57 15.86 -1.97
N PRO A 187 11.03 15.96 -3.23
CA PRO A 187 10.32 15.35 -4.35
C PRO A 187 10.22 13.83 -4.18
N LEU A 188 9.06 13.26 -4.53
CA LEU A 188 8.92 11.81 -4.65
C LEU A 188 9.62 11.31 -5.91
N ASP A 189 10.33 10.20 -5.80
CA ASP A 189 10.88 9.48 -6.97
C ASP A 189 9.75 8.74 -7.69
N ILE A 190 9.31 9.28 -8.82
CA ILE A 190 8.14 8.81 -9.54
C ILE A 190 8.57 7.99 -10.77
N PRO A 191 8.04 6.77 -10.96
CA PRO A 191 8.34 5.96 -12.13
C PRO A 191 8.08 6.71 -13.44
N CYS A 192 8.97 6.54 -14.43
CA CYS A 192 8.89 7.21 -15.73
C CYS A 192 7.53 7.04 -16.43
N THR A 193 6.86 5.91 -16.21
CA THR A 193 5.52 5.62 -16.76
C THR A 193 4.42 6.52 -16.19
N LEU A 194 4.63 7.10 -15.02
CA LEU A 194 3.69 7.96 -14.29
C LEU A 194 4.06 9.44 -14.35
N LEU A 195 5.31 9.80 -14.66
CA LEU A 195 5.80 11.19 -14.64
C LEU A 195 4.94 12.15 -15.46
N LYS A 196 4.24 11.72 -16.51
CA LYS A 196 3.35 12.62 -17.26
C LYS A 196 2.10 13.04 -16.48
N TYR A 197 1.65 12.19 -15.55
CA TYR A 197 0.35 12.25 -14.89
C TYR A 197 0.46 12.53 -13.40
N LEU A 198 1.63 12.29 -12.82
CA LEU A 198 1.86 12.26 -11.38
C LEU A 198 3.05 13.15 -11.04
N VAL A 199 2.86 13.98 -10.02
CA VAL A 199 3.94 14.62 -9.28
C VAL A 199 3.69 14.38 -7.79
N GLY A 200 4.73 14.38 -6.98
CA GLY A 200 4.60 14.05 -5.58
C GLY A 200 5.70 14.71 -4.77
N VAL A 201 5.38 14.99 -3.52
CA VAL A 201 6.33 15.45 -2.51
C VAL A 201 6.13 14.68 -1.21
N VAL A 202 7.18 14.57 -0.41
CA VAL A 202 7.14 14.09 0.96
C VAL A 202 7.42 15.26 1.89
N TYR A 203 6.49 15.50 2.80
CA TYR A 203 6.69 16.37 3.95
C TYR A 203 7.13 15.53 5.14
N TYR A 204 8.19 15.94 5.82
CA TYR A 204 8.66 15.30 7.05
C TYR A 204 8.48 16.25 8.23
N ASP A 205 7.77 15.80 9.26
CA ASP A 205 7.71 16.50 10.53
C ASP A 205 8.73 15.89 11.51
N PRO A 206 9.86 16.57 11.79
CA PRO A 206 10.90 16.05 12.66
C PRO A 206 10.43 15.85 14.11
N CYS A 207 9.40 16.57 14.55
CA CYS A 207 8.89 16.47 15.91
C CYS A 207 8.07 15.19 16.11
N SER A 208 7.26 14.82 15.13
CA SER A 208 6.42 13.61 15.19
C SER A 208 7.08 12.39 14.56
N GLN A 209 8.19 12.57 13.82
CA GLN A 209 8.82 11.56 12.98
C GLN A 209 7.86 10.97 11.94
N ILE A 210 6.82 11.71 11.58
CA ILE A 210 5.81 11.31 10.61
C ILE A 210 6.19 11.89 9.25
N SER A 211 6.17 11.01 8.24
CA SER A 211 6.26 11.40 6.83
C SER A 211 4.88 11.43 6.20
N LEU A 212 4.60 12.46 5.41
CA LEU A 212 3.38 12.62 4.64
C LEU A 212 3.73 12.71 3.15
N ALA A 213 3.35 11.70 2.37
CA ALA A 213 3.42 11.71 0.92
C ALA A 213 2.15 12.36 0.34
N LEU A 214 2.35 13.37 -0.52
CA LEU A 214 1.27 14.05 -1.25
C LEU A 214 1.47 13.92 -2.77
N PRO A 215 1.02 12.82 -3.38
CA PRO A 215 0.88 12.75 -4.83
C PRO A 215 -0.29 13.61 -5.35
N SER A 216 -0.03 14.42 -6.37
CA SER A 216 -1.04 15.07 -7.22
C SER A 216 -1.10 14.39 -8.56
N PHE A 217 -2.30 13.98 -8.96
CA PHE A 217 -2.54 13.19 -10.15
C PHE A 217 -3.51 13.87 -11.13
N TYR A 218 -3.25 13.73 -12.42
CA TYR A 218 -4.20 14.07 -13.48
C TYR A 218 -4.13 13.01 -14.56
N THR A 219 -5.29 12.50 -14.97
CA THR A 219 -5.35 11.53 -16.07
C THR A 219 -6.35 11.92 -17.12
N LEU A 220 -5.98 11.74 -18.38
CA LEU A 220 -6.96 11.56 -19.47
C LEU A 220 -7.76 10.26 -19.24
N PRO A 221 -8.87 10.00 -19.95
CA PRO A 221 -9.73 8.83 -19.70
C PRO A 221 -8.92 7.54 -19.51
N VAL A 222 -9.04 6.95 -18.33
CA VAL A 222 -7.98 6.09 -17.78
C VAL A 222 -7.96 4.70 -18.39
N THR A 223 -6.76 4.18 -18.64
CA THR A 223 -6.51 2.77 -18.96
C THR A 223 -6.19 1.98 -17.70
N SER A 224 -6.62 0.72 -17.63
CA SER A 224 -6.37 -0.14 -16.45
C SER A 224 -4.89 -0.30 -16.10
N SER A 225 -3.98 -0.18 -17.07
CA SER A 225 -2.54 -0.29 -16.85
C SER A 225 -1.99 0.89 -16.04
N LEU A 226 -2.48 2.10 -16.28
CA LEU A 226 -2.05 3.30 -15.56
C LEU A 226 -2.40 3.21 -14.07
N PHE A 227 -3.61 2.76 -13.75
CA PHE A 227 -4.03 2.54 -12.37
C PHE A 227 -3.19 1.46 -11.66
N ARG A 228 -2.86 0.36 -12.34
CA ARG A 228 -1.98 -0.67 -11.77
C ARG A 228 -0.59 -0.12 -11.48
N ALA A 229 -0.04 0.71 -12.37
CA ALA A 229 1.25 1.35 -12.16
C ALA A 229 1.19 2.32 -10.95
N LEU A 230 0.13 3.12 -10.85
CA LEU A 230 -0.10 4.00 -9.71
C LEU A 230 -0.14 3.22 -8.40
N VAL A 231 -0.95 2.17 -8.32
CA VAL A 231 -1.10 1.36 -7.10
C VAL A 231 0.20 0.69 -6.68
N LYS A 232 0.94 0.12 -7.65
CA LYS A 232 2.28 -0.43 -7.38
C LYS A 232 3.23 0.63 -6.80
N PHE A 233 3.20 1.83 -7.35
CA PHE A 233 3.99 2.95 -6.84
C PHE A 233 3.57 3.32 -5.41
N LEU A 234 2.27 3.45 -5.13
CA LEU A 234 1.78 3.78 -3.80
C LEU A 234 2.14 2.72 -2.75
N HIS A 235 2.07 1.44 -3.11
CA HIS A 235 2.52 0.34 -2.23
C HIS A 235 4.03 0.27 -2.03
N SER A 236 4.82 0.89 -2.91
CA SER A 236 6.28 0.96 -2.75
C SER A 236 6.72 2.01 -1.74
N LEU A 237 5.81 2.90 -1.31
CA LEU A 237 6.11 3.90 -0.29
C LEU A 237 6.35 3.21 1.07
N PRO A 238 7.25 3.75 1.91
CA PRO A 238 7.51 3.19 3.23
C PRO A 238 6.25 3.11 4.08
N SER A 239 6.07 2.04 4.85
CA SER A 239 4.90 1.83 5.71
C SER A 239 4.72 2.89 6.80
N THR A 240 5.77 3.64 7.11
CA THR A 240 5.76 4.77 8.05
C THR A 240 5.27 6.08 7.42
N THR A 241 4.95 6.06 6.13
CA THR A 241 4.52 7.25 5.38
C THR A 241 3.00 7.28 5.26
N TYR A 242 2.38 8.33 5.78
CA TYR A 242 0.97 8.62 5.53
C TYR A 242 0.81 9.13 4.10
N LEU A 243 -0.31 8.80 3.50
CA LEU A 243 -0.56 9.07 2.10
C LEU A 243 -1.84 9.90 1.95
N ILE A 244 -1.72 11.08 1.33
CA ILE A 244 -2.87 11.88 0.87
C ILE A 244 -2.78 11.99 -0.65
N ILE A 245 -3.65 11.26 -1.34
CA ILE A 245 -3.73 11.32 -2.80
C ILE A 245 -4.78 12.35 -3.17
N GLY A 246 -4.38 13.35 -3.95
CA GLY A 246 -5.31 14.28 -4.56
C GLY A 246 -5.14 14.32 -6.07
N GLY A 247 -6.18 14.72 -6.78
CA GLY A 247 -6.13 14.78 -8.24
C GLY A 247 -7.46 14.63 -8.94
N ASP A 248 -7.40 14.80 -10.24
CA ASP A 248 -8.51 14.52 -11.15
C ASP A 248 -8.22 13.19 -11.87
N PHE A 249 -8.85 12.14 -11.36
CA PHE A 249 -8.71 10.79 -11.86
C PHE A 249 -9.57 10.51 -13.10
N ASN A 250 -10.44 11.45 -13.52
CA ASN A 250 -11.44 11.22 -14.57
C ASN A 250 -12.15 9.85 -14.44
N ALA A 251 -12.47 9.47 -13.19
CA ALA A 251 -13.01 8.18 -12.81
C ALA A 251 -14.25 8.36 -11.91
N PRO A 252 -15.41 8.74 -12.49
CA PRO A 252 -16.62 9.04 -11.73
C PRO A 252 -17.06 7.88 -10.83
N HIS A 253 -17.49 8.19 -9.61
CA HIS A 253 -18.03 7.20 -8.67
C HIS A 253 -19.17 7.78 -7.86
N THR A 254 -20.18 6.95 -7.59
CA THR A 254 -21.33 7.29 -6.73
C THR A 254 -20.95 7.75 -5.31
N LEU A 255 -19.85 7.27 -4.73
CA LEU A 255 -19.35 7.70 -3.42
C LEU A 255 -18.83 9.15 -3.45
N SER A 256 -18.53 9.67 -4.65
CA SER A 256 -18.13 11.06 -4.88
C SER A 256 -19.27 11.91 -5.42
N GLY A 257 -20.52 11.44 -5.34
CA GLY A 257 -21.72 12.18 -5.74
C GLY A 257 -22.10 12.10 -7.22
N TYR A 258 -21.42 11.28 -8.01
CA TYR A 258 -21.80 11.05 -9.41
C TYR A 258 -23.04 10.15 -9.52
N PRO A 259 -23.90 10.32 -10.54
CA PRO A 259 -25.11 9.50 -10.69
C PRO A 259 -24.81 8.03 -11.04
N GLN A 260 -23.64 7.75 -11.61
CA GLN A 260 -23.25 6.41 -12.05
C GLN A 260 -21.76 6.18 -11.78
N THR A 261 -21.39 4.92 -11.58
CA THR A 261 -20.00 4.49 -11.44
C THR A 261 -19.57 3.71 -12.68
N PRO A 262 -19.02 4.35 -13.73
CA PRO A 262 -18.45 3.67 -14.90
C PRO A 262 -17.23 2.81 -14.52
N LYS A 263 -16.75 2.00 -15.48
CA LYS A 263 -15.63 1.06 -15.28
C LYS A 263 -14.38 1.71 -14.65
N PRO A 264 -13.90 2.89 -15.07
CA PRO A 264 -12.74 3.52 -14.43
C PRO A 264 -12.96 3.84 -12.95
N GLY A 265 -14.16 4.32 -12.58
CA GLY A 265 -14.53 4.58 -11.19
C GLY A 265 -14.54 3.31 -10.35
N ARG A 266 -15.14 2.22 -10.87
CA ARG A 266 -15.12 0.91 -10.18
C ARG A 266 -13.70 0.40 -9.97
N LEU A 267 -12.86 0.51 -10.99
CA LEU A 267 -11.46 0.10 -10.90
C LEU A 267 -10.70 0.90 -9.85
N LEU A 268 -10.83 2.23 -9.87
CA LEU A 268 -10.21 3.10 -8.86
C LEU A 268 -10.69 2.72 -7.46
N HIS A 269 -12.00 2.53 -7.27
CA HIS A 269 -12.56 2.17 -5.98
C HIS A 269 -12.04 0.84 -5.45
N CYS A 270 -12.03 -0.21 -6.27
CA CYS A 270 -11.46 -1.51 -5.89
C CYS A 270 -9.97 -1.44 -5.55
N LEU A 271 -9.25 -0.45 -6.06
CA LEU A 271 -7.82 -0.28 -5.83
C LEU A 271 -7.49 0.52 -4.57
N VAL A 272 -8.44 1.28 -4.03
CA VAL A 272 -8.26 2.07 -2.80
C VAL A 272 -8.87 1.41 -1.56
N GLN A 273 -9.48 0.22 -1.71
CA GLN A 273 -9.93 -0.66 -0.63
C GLN A 273 -8.81 -1.59 -0.17
#